data_AF-A0A5B0GR35-F1
#
_entry.id   AF-A0A5B0GR35-F1
#
_cell.length_a   1.000
_cell.length_b   1.000
_cell.length_c   1.000
_cell.angle_alpha   90.00
_cell.angle_beta   90.00
_cell.angle_gamma   90.00
#
_symmetry.space_group_name_H-M   'P 1'
#
loop_
_entity.id
_entity.type
_entity.pdbx_description
1 polymer ?
#
loop_
_entity_poly.entity_id
_entity_poly.type
_entity_poly.pdbx_seq_one_letter_code
_entity_poly.pdbx_strand_id
1 'polypeptide(L)'
;MKSESMNQYVVSPLRSLVIVGVMSMASFASVEAQTVSEPAAHQLTRAEVTHELEELEAAGYNPSQGDDGSYPADLQAAEAKVAARHRAERDAAMSAGKSGPSMPMP
;
A
#
# COMPACT_ATOMS: atom_id res chain seq x y z
N MET A 1 38.78 18.52 30.24
CA MET A 1 39.04 18.68 28.79
C MET A 1 38.23 17.62 28.08
N LYS A 2 37.13 18.05 27.46
CA LYS A 2 36.10 17.19 26.91
C LYS A 2 36.06 17.49 25.42
N SER A 3 36.50 16.54 24.61
CA SER A 3 36.44 16.62 23.14
C SER A 3 35.80 15.33 22.67
N GLU A 4 34.49 15.25 22.91
CA GLU A 4 33.64 14.19 22.38
C GLU A 4 33.40 14.42 20.88
N SER A 5 33.49 13.32 20.13
CA SER A 5 32.58 13.03 19.02
C SER A 5 32.50 14.06 17.89
N MET A 6 33.62 14.27 17.21
CA MET A 6 33.64 14.76 15.84
C MET A 6 33.45 13.58 14.87
N ASN A 7 32.25 12.97 14.88
CA ASN A 7 31.81 12.10 13.79
C ASN A 7 30.42 12.51 13.33
N GLN A 8 30.47 13.62 12.59
CA GLN A 8 29.66 13.94 11.42
C GLN A 8 28.22 13.45 11.41
N TYR A 9 27.35 14.42 11.67
CA TYR A 9 26.12 14.70 10.92
C TYR A 9 26.19 14.23 9.45
N VAL A 10 25.72 13.01 9.20
CA VAL A 10 25.19 12.60 7.90
C VAL A 10 23.75 12.18 8.10
N VAL A 11 22.89 13.17 7.89
CA VAL A 11 21.53 13.00 7.35
C VAL A 11 20.69 11.93 8.05
N SER A 12 20.20 12.26 9.25
CA SER A 12 18.97 11.63 9.76
C SER A 12 17.78 12.48 9.28
N PRO A 13 17.09 12.12 8.17
CA PRO A 13 15.81 12.72 7.90
C PRO A 13 14.82 12.19 8.93
N LEU A 14 14.50 13.05 9.90
CA LEU A 14 13.14 13.29 10.36
C LEU A 14 12.20 12.07 10.24
N ARG A 15 12.41 11.04 11.06
CA ARG A 15 11.33 10.13 11.44
C ARG A 15 10.68 10.65 12.71
N SER A 16 10.18 11.88 12.63
CA SER A 16 9.30 12.45 13.65
C SER A 16 7.88 11.97 13.38
N LEU A 17 7.32 11.32 14.41
CA LEU A 17 5.92 11.26 14.84
C LEU A 17 4.85 11.15 13.72
N VAL A 18 3.92 10.20 13.80
CA VAL A 18 2.91 10.17 14.86
C VAL A 18 2.48 8.72 15.11
N ILE A 19 2.76 8.21 16.31
CA ILE A 19 2.04 7.06 16.87
C ILE A 19 0.81 7.65 17.57
N VAL A 20 -0.33 7.68 16.88
CA VAL A 20 -1.62 7.82 17.55
C VAL A 20 -1.99 6.42 18.03
N GLY A 21 -1.77 6.19 19.33
CA GLY A 21 -2.17 4.97 20.00
C GLY A 21 -3.69 4.88 20.04
N VAL A 22 -4.25 3.90 19.34
CA VAL A 22 -5.65 3.51 19.54
C VAL A 22 -5.69 2.67 20.81
N MET A 23 -6.03 3.31 21.92
CA MET A 23 -6.32 2.62 23.17
C MET A 23 -7.70 1.94 23.02
N SER A 24 -7.69 0.73 22.48
CA SER A 24 -8.89 -0.10 22.32
C SER A 24 -9.25 -0.71 23.69
N MET A 25 -10.18 -0.08 24.41
CA MET A 25 -10.80 -0.69 25.59
C MET A 25 -11.75 -1.80 25.12
N ALA A 26 -11.45 -3.04 25.52
CA ALA A 26 -12.34 -4.17 25.37
C ALA A 26 -13.55 -4.02 26.30
N SER A 27 -14.71 -3.75 25.73
CA SER A 27 -16.01 -3.90 26.39
C SER A 27 -16.73 -5.10 25.78
N PHE A 28 -17.07 -6.08 26.60
CA PHE A 28 -17.86 -7.26 26.24
C PHE A 28 -19.37 -6.99 26.41
N ALA A 29 -20.15 -7.74 25.62
CA ALA A 29 -21.60 -8.01 25.69
C ALA A 29 -22.55 -7.10 24.88
N SER A 30 -22.96 -7.58 23.69
CA SER A 30 -24.34 -8.01 23.38
C SER A 30 -24.39 -8.64 21.98
N VAL A 31 -24.92 -9.87 21.88
CA VAL A 31 -25.29 -10.50 20.61
C VAL A 31 -26.63 -9.90 20.21
N GLU A 32 -26.58 -8.84 19.42
CA GLU A 32 -27.67 -8.51 18.52
C GLU A 32 -27.22 -8.96 17.14
N ALA A 33 -28.05 -9.79 16.49
CA ALA A 33 -27.89 -10.17 15.10
C ALA A 33 -28.03 -8.89 14.25
N GLN A 34 -26.95 -8.12 14.16
CA GLN A 34 -26.82 -7.03 13.22
C GLN A 34 -26.78 -7.69 11.86
N THR A 35 -27.93 -7.64 11.18
CA THR A 35 -28.00 -7.84 9.74
C THR A 35 -26.93 -6.93 9.15
N VAL A 36 -25.82 -7.51 8.72
CA VAL A 36 -24.80 -6.82 7.93
C VAL A 36 -25.54 -6.40 6.66
N SER A 37 -26.03 -5.18 6.61
CA SER A 37 -26.34 -4.52 5.35
C SER A 37 -25.00 -4.41 4.64
N GLU A 38 -24.68 -5.39 3.79
CA GLU A 38 -23.52 -5.31 2.92
C GLU A 38 -23.58 -3.95 2.22
N PRO A 39 -22.56 -3.09 2.38
CA PRO A 39 -22.44 -1.94 1.49
C PRO A 39 -22.43 -2.51 0.08
N ALA A 40 -23.24 -1.96 -0.84
CA ALA A 40 -23.35 -2.46 -2.21
C ALA A 40 -21.96 -2.76 -2.77
N ALA A 41 -21.56 -4.02 -2.71
CA ALA A 41 -20.22 -4.44 -3.08
C ALA A 41 -20.12 -4.11 -4.56
N HIS A 42 -19.16 -3.26 -4.93
CA HIS A 42 -18.83 -3.08 -6.33
C HIS A 42 -18.67 -4.48 -6.91
N GLN A 43 -19.55 -4.87 -7.84
CA GLN A 43 -19.48 -6.19 -8.43
C GLN A 43 -18.21 -6.21 -9.28
N LEU A 44 -17.15 -6.80 -8.73
CA LEU A 44 -15.92 -7.01 -9.48
C LEU A 44 -16.29 -7.82 -10.71
N THR A 45 -16.00 -7.27 -11.88
CA THR A 45 -16.17 -7.99 -13.13
C THR A 45 -15.09 -9.07 -13.21
N ARG A 46 -15.38 -10.16 -13.92
CA ARG A 46 -14.39 -11.23 -14.12
C ARG A 46 -13.09 -10.69 -14.71
N ALA A 47 -13.19 -9.69 -15.59
CA ALA A 47 -12.05 -9.05 -16.22
C ALA A 47 -11.16 -8.28 -15.22
N GLU A 48 -11.77 -7.59 -14.26
CA GLU A 48 -11.05 -6.88 -13.20
C GLU A 48 -10.33 -7.86 -12.28
N VAL A 49 -11.00 -8.93 -11.85
CA VAL A 49 -10.36 -9.96 -11.00
C VAL A 49 -9.16 -10.61 -11.70
N THR A 50 -9.27 -10.91 -13.00
CA THR A 50 -8.13 -11.48 -13.74
C THR A 50 -6.97 -10.49 -13.84
N HIS A 51 -7.26 -9.21 -14.05
CA HIS A 51 -6.23 -8.18 -14.11
C HIS A 51 -5.52 -8.02 -12.76
N GLU A 52 -6.26 -7.99 -11.66
CA GLU A 52 -5.69 -7.94 -10.30
C GLU A 52 -4.83 -9.18 -10.01
N LEU A 53 -5.27 -10.37 -10.40
CA LEU A 53 -4.48 -11.59 -10.25
C LEU A 53 -3.18 -11.54 -11.05
N GLU A 54 -3.21 -11.09 -12.31
CA GLU A 54 -2.01 -10.93 -13.13
C GLU A 54 -1.00 -9.97 -12.49
N GLU A 55 -1.48 -8.87 -11.89
CA GLU A 55 -0.63 -7.92 -11.19
C GLU A 55 0.03 -8.51 -9.94
N LEU A 56 -0.72 -9.28 -9.17
CA LEU A 56 -0.24 -9.97 -7.97
C LEU A 56 0.74 -11.08 -8.34
N GLU A 57 0.48 -11.83 -9.40
CA GLU A 57 1.40 -12.84 -9.96
C GLU A 57 2.71 -12.19 -10.43
N ALA A 58 2.64 -11.04 -11.10
CA ALA A 58 3.82 -10.24 -11.45
C ALA A 58 4.58 -9.75 -10.20
N ALA A 59 3.90 -9.58 -9.07
CA ALA A 59 4.51 -9.27 -7.78
C ALA A 59 5.04 -10.51 -7.01
N GLY A 60 4.86 -11.71 -7.57
CA GLY A 60 5.34 -12.98 -7.04
C GLY A 60 4.33 -13.74 -6.17
N TYR A 61 3.06 -13.34 -6.17
CA TYR A 61 1.98 -14.13 -5.55
C TYR A 61 1.66 -15.35 -6.43
N ASN A 62 1.38 -16.50 -5.82
CA ASN A 62 0.92 -17.67 -6.55
C ASN A 62 -0.41 -18.18 -5.95
N PRO A 63 -1.56 -17.91 -6.58
CA PRO A 63 -2.86 -18.34 -6.07
C PRO A 63 -3.04 -19.87 -6.10
N SER A 64 -2.26 -20.60 -6.91
CA SER A 64 -2.35 -22.06 -7.02
C SER A 64 -1.71 -22.81 -5.84
N GLN A 65 -0.85 -22.14 -5.05
CA GLN A 65 -0.26 -22.70 -3.82
C GLN A 65 -1.30 -22.84 -2.70
N GLY A 66 -2.46 -22.19 -2.82
CA GLY A 66 -3.55 -22.33 -1.86
C GLY A 66 -3.13 -21.96 -0.42
N ASP A 67 -3.42 -22.85 0.52
CA ASP A 67 -3.30 -22.64 1.97
C ASP A 67 -2.01 -23.25 2.53
N ASP A 68 -0.90 -23.17 1.78
CA ASP A 68 0.45 -23.60 2.19
C ASP A 68 0.99 -22.90 3.47
N GLY A 69 0.13 -22.20 4.20
CA GLY A 69 0.37 -21.56 5.50
C GLY A 69 0.85 -20.12 5.40
N SER A 70 1.20 -19.66 4.20
CA SER A 70 1.65 -18.30 3.95
C SER A 70 0.52 -17.33 3.59
N TYR A 71 -0.69 -17.85 3.37
CA TYR A 71 -1.89 -17.00 3.30
C TYR A 71 -2.27 -16.53 4.73
N PRO A 72 -2.60 -15.25 4.95
CA PRO A 72 -2.74 -14.16 3.97
C PRO A 72 -1.48 -13.30 3.76
N ALA A 73 -0.36 -13.62 4.40
CA ALA A 73 0.86 -12.79 4.39
C ALA A 73 1.44 -12.57 2.98
N ASP A 74 1.46 -13.61 2.14
CA ASP A 74 1.98 -13.51 0.77
C ASP A 74 1.11 -12.61 -0.13
N LEU A 75 -0.21 -12.65 0.07
CA LEU A 75 -1.14 -11.78 -0.63
C LEU A 75 -0.87 -10.31 -0.26
N GLN A 76 -0.75 -10.01 1.04
CA GLN A 76 -0.46 -8.65 1.51
C GLN A 76 0.90 -8.13 1.02
N ALA A 77 1.91 -9.00 0.97
CA ALA A 77 3.23 -8.64 0.45
C ALA A 77 3.17 -8.32 -1.05
N ALA A 78 2.40 -9.07 -1.83
CA ALA A 78 2.19 -8.82 -3.25
C ALA A 78 1.39 -7.53 -3.50
N GLU A 79 0.32 -7.31 -2.75
CA GLU A 79 -0.47 -6.06 -2.80
C GLU A 79 0.40 -4.83 -2.52
N ALA A 80 1.28 -4.90 -1.52
CA ALA A 80 2.21 -3.81 -1.21
C ALA A 80 3.15 -3.48 -2.38
N LYS A 81 3.65 -4.50 -3.09
CA LYS A 81 4.49 -4.31 -4.28
C LYS A 81 3.70 -3.69 -5.43
N VAL A 82 2.48 -4.18 -5.67
CA VAL A 82 1.56 -3.65 -6.69
C VAL A 82 1.25 -2.17 -6.39
N ALA A 83 0.89 -1.84 -5.16
CA ALA A 83 0.63 -0.47 -4.74
C ALA A 83 1.85 0.45 -4.93
N ALA A 84 3.06 -0.04 -4.66
CA ALA A 84 4.29 0.70 -4.91
C ALA A 84 4.52 0.96 -6.40
N ARG A 85 4.24 -0.02 -7.27
CA ARG A 85 4.32 0.11 -8.73
C ARG A 85 3.33 1.16 -9.25
N HIS A 86 2.05 1.05 -8.86
CA HIS A 86 1.01 2.04 -9.21
C HIS A 86 1.39 3.45 -8.75
N ARG A 87 2.00 3.60 -7.57
CA ARG A 87 2.48 4.90 -7.09
C ARG A 87 3.61 5.45 -7.97
N ALA A 88 4.60 4.62 -8.30
CA ALA A 88 5.71 5.02 -9.17
C ALA A 88 5.22 5.43 -10.56
N GLU A 89 4.25 4.72 -11.12
CA GLU A 89 3.63 5.05 -12.42
C GLU A 89 2.88 6.39 -12.37
N ARG A 90 2.10 6.64 -11.30
CA ARG A 90 1.44 7.94 -11.10
C ARG A 90 2.45 9.08 -10.95
N ASP A 91 3.52 8.87 -10.20
CA ASP A 91 4.57 9.86 -10.01
C ASP A 91 5.30 10.15 -11.34
N ALA A 92 5.58 9.12 -12.14
CA ALA A 92 6.15 9.25 -13.48
C ALA A 92 5.19 10.00 -14.44
N ALA A 93 3.89 9.68 -14.42
CA ALA A 93 2.89 10.37 -15.24
C ALA A 93 2.76 11.85 -14.85
N MET A 94 2.79 12.17 -13.55
CA MET A 94 2.79 13.55 -13.07
C MET A 94 4.06 14.31 -13.47
N SER A 95 5.22 13.64 -13.47
CA SER A 95 6.47 14.23 -13.96
C SER A 95 6.44 14.49 -15.48
N ALA A 96 5.92 13.55 -16.26
CA ALA A 96 5.79 13.68 -17.71
C ALA A 96 4.77 14.77 -18.11
N GLY A 97 3.70 14.94 -17.35
CA GLY A 97 2.73 16.03 -17.54
C GLY A 97 3.27 17.41 -17.16
N LYS A 98 4.31 17.49 -16.31
CA LYS A 98 4.97 18.74 -15.91
C LYS A 98 5.98 19.24 -16.95
N SER A 99 6.51 18.34 -17.78
CA SER A 99 7.14 18.69 -19.06
C SER A 99 6.07 18.93 -20.12
N GLY A 100 5.25 19.97 -19.93
CA GLY A 100 4.29 20.40 -20.94
C GLY A 100 4.99 20.70 -22.27
N PRO A 101 4.32 20.43 -23.41
CA PRO A 101 4.92 20.55 -24.74
C PRO A 101 5.45 21.98 -24.92
N SER A 102 6.74 22.11 -25.22
CA SER A 102 7.31 23.37 -25.68
C SER A 102 6.54 23.77 -26.93
N MET A 103 5.67 24.76 -26.78
CA MET A 103 4.83 25.32 -27.83
C MET A 103 5.72 25.68 -29.02
N PRO A 104 5.53 25.09 -30.23
CA PRO A 104 6.26 25.53 -31.41
C PRO A 104 5.82 26.95 -31.72
N MET A 105 6.76 27.89 -31.61
CA MET A 105 6.52 29.28 -32.00
C MET A 105 6.41 29.36 -33.53
N PRO A 106 5.44 30.11 -34.08
CA PRO A 106 5.33 30.34 -35.52
C PRO A 106 6.46 31.21 -36.07
#